data_AF-A0A1Y1QWJ2-F1
#
_entry.id   AF-A0A1Y1QWJ2-F1
#
_cell.length_a   1.000
_cell.length_b   1.000
_cell.length_c   1.000
_cell.angle_alpha   90.00
_cell.angle_beta   90.00
_cell.angle_gamma   90.00
#
_symmetry.space_group_name_H-M   'P 1'
#
loop_
_entity.id
_entity.type
_entity.pdbx_description
1 polymer ?
#
loop_
_entity_poly.entity_id
_entity_poly.type
_entity_poly.pdbx_seq_one_letter_code
_entity_poly.pdbx_strand_id
1 'polypeptide(L)'
;MLRFWLLLTLSVLCLPSTLFAKTLVLVHGFQSNGMSWRMSGVTPVLQQVGWRDGGNFLLTSMGSYNPMPHLGAGAENVFYTVDLPSRAPVALQASLLDTHLQQIYQHRQEPLVLVGHSAGGVVARHWLVTTPSVPVDTLITIATPHLGSLLANIAERTTDSMLGTMADKTGLGKWTKDAENVYRD
;
A
#
# COMPACT_ATOMS: atom_id res chain seq x y z
N MET A 1 53.93 8.08 -7.60
CA MET A 1 52.99 8.20 -6.46
C MET A 1 51.72 8.94 -6.87
N LEU A 2 51.75 10.21 -7.29
CA LEU A 2 50.55 10.99 -7.66
C LEU A 2 49.68 10.36 -8.77
N ARG A 3 50.29 9.79 -9.82
CA ARG A 3 49.58 9.10 -10.93
C ARG A 3 48.79 7.87 -10.49
N PHE A 4 49.28 7.14 -9.49
CA PHE A 4 48.62 5.95 -8.95
C PHE A 4 47.35 6.34 -8.18
N TRP A 5 47.44 7.39 -7.35
CA TRP A 5 46.30 7.93 -6.63
C TRP A 5 45.24 8.51 -7.57
N LEU A 6 45.64 9.19 -8.64
CA LEU A 6 44.73 9.72 -9.67
C LEU A 6 43.95 8.60 -10.39
N LEU A 7 44.63 7.51 -10.76
CA LEU A 7 44.00 6.34 -11.39
C LEU A 7 43.07 5.60 -10.40
N LEU A 8 43.45 5.50 -9.13
CA LEU A 8 42.63 4.89 -8.09
C LEU A 8 41.34 5.70 -7.86
N THR A 9 41.44 7.03 -7.75
CA THR A 9 40.28 7.91 -7.59
C THR A 9 39.36 7.88 -8.81
N LEU A 10 39.91 7.83 -10.03
CA LEU A 10 39.12 7.72 -11.26
C LEU A 10 38.39 6.37 -11.35
N SER A 11 39.03 5.29 -10.88
CA SER A 11 38.43 3.94 -10.85
C SER A 11 37.27 3.85 -9.85
N VAL A 12 37.38 4.50 -8.68
CA VAL A 12 36.30 4.56 -7.68
C VAL A 12 35.10 5.39 -8.19
N LEU A 13 35.34 6.45 -8.95
CA LEU A 13 34.29 7.27 -9.59
C LEU A 13 33.56 6.56 -10.74
N CYS A 14 34.19 5.54 -11.34
CA CYS A 14 33.59 4.71 -12.39
C CYS A 14 32.87 3.46 -11.86
N LEU A 15 32.81 3.26 -10.54
CA LEU A 15 31.96 2.21 -9.98
C LEU A 15 30.51 2.55 -10.32
N PRO A 16 29.79 1.69 -11.06
CA PRO A 16 28.39 1.95 -11.37
C PRO A 16 27.64 2.07 -10.05
N SER A 17 26.98 3.21 -9.83
CA SER A 17 25.96 3.29 -8.81
C SER A 17 24.90 2.28 -9.22
N THR A 18 24.69 1.24 -8.41
CA THR A 18 23.59 0.31 -8.60
C THR A 18 22.30 1.10 -8.40
N LEU A 19 21.75 1.64 -9.49
CA LEU A 19 20.36 2.06 -9.56
C LEU A 19 19.54 0.78 -9.41
N PHE A 20 19.25 0.42 -8.16
CA PHE A 20 18.28 -0.62 -7.89
C PHE A 20 16.94 -0.12 -8.44
N ALA A 21 16.27 -1.01 -9.16
CA ALA A 21 14.88 -0.80 -9.47
C ALA A 21 14.09 -0.59 -8.18
N LYS A 22 13.01 0.17 -8.26
CA LYS A 22 12.10 0.34 -7.15
C LYS A 22 10.86 -0.50 -7.39
N THR A 23 10.43 -1.20 -6.36
CA THR A 23 9.13 -1.87 -6.33
C THR A 23 8.16 -1.08 -5.47
N LEU A 24 7.10 -0.55 -6.09
CA LEU A 24 6.04 0.20 -5.44
C LEU A 24 4.83 -0.70 -5.19
N VAL A 25 4.26 -0.67 -4.00
CA VAL A 25 3.04 -1.42 -3.67
C VAL A 25 1.95 -0.45 -3.21
N LEU A 26 0.85 -0.42 -3.96
CA LEU A 26 -0.27 0.50 -3.78
C LEU A 26 -1.40 -0.18 -2.97
N VAL A 27 -1.65 0.32 -1.76
CA VAL A 27 -2.63 -0.23 -0.80
C VAL A 27 -3.86 0.69 -0.75
N HIS A 28 -5.02 0.16 -1.14
CA HIS A 28 -6.26 0.94 -1.25
C HIS A 28 -6.91 1.28 0.11
N GLY A 29 -7.86 2.22 0.09
CA GLY A 29 -8.62 2.64 1.26
C GLY A 29 -9.90 1.83 1.52
N PHE A 30 -10.69 2.29 2.49
CA PHE A 30 -11.99 1.72 2.87
C PHE A 30 -12.97 1.69 1.68
N GLN A 31 -13.75 0.61 1.54
CA GLN A 31 -14.71 0.38 0.44
C GLN A 31 -14.12 0.52 -0.98
N SER A 32 -12.81 0.28 -1.12
CA SER A 32 -12.09 0.26 -2.40
C SER A 32 -11.47 -1.12 -2.64
N ASN A 33 -10.83 -1.27 -3.80
CA ASN A 33 -9.93 -2.37 -4.13
C ASN A 33 -8.68 -1.82 -4.85
N GLY A 34 -7.75 -2.69 -5.25
CA GLY A 34 -6.52 -2.35 -5.95
C GLY A 34 -6.74 -1.73 -7.33
N MET A 35 -7.85 -2.04 -8.01
CA MET A 35 -8.19 -1.45 -9.31
C MET A 35 -8.52 0.05 -9.24
N SER A 36 -8.92 0.57 -8.08
CA SER A 36 -9.20 2.00 -7.91
C SER A 36 -7.98 2.89 -8.22
N TRP A 37 -6.76 2.39 -8.03
CA TRP A 37 -5.54 3.12 -8.42
C TRP A 37 -5.44 3.31 -9.95
N ARG A 38 -5.91 2.32 -10.71
CA ARG A 38 -5.96 2.40 -12.18
C ARG A 38 -7.07 3.34 -12.64
N MET A 39 -8.25 3.25 -12.02
CA MET A 39 -9.41 4.07 -12.37
C MET A 39 -9.26 5.55 -11.99
N SER A 40 -8.49 5.86 -10.93
CA SER A 40 -8.28 7.24 -10.45
C SER A 40 -7.21 8.02 -11.22
N GLY A 41 -6.47 7.38 -12.14
CA GLY A 41 -5.44 8.05 -12.93
C GLY A 41 -4.04 8.05 -12.31
N VAL A 42 -3.84 7.43 -11.13
CA VAL A 42 -2.51 7.32 -10.50
C VAL A 42 -1.58 6.42 -11.32
N THR A 43 -2.03 5.22 -11.70
CA THR A 43 -1.16 4.30 -12.44
C THR A 43 -0.84 4.75 -13.87
N PRO A 44 -1.75 5.38 -14.65
CA PRO A 44 -1.38 6.02 -15.91
C PRO A 44 -0.24 7.04 -15.77
N VAL A 45 -0.24 7.85 -14.71
CA VAL A 45 0.85 8.81 -14.46
C VAL A 45 2.16 8.09 -14.14
N LEU A 46 2.13 7.04 -13.32
CA LEU A 46 3.32 6.20 -13.05
C LEU A 46 3.89 5.60 -14.35
N GLN A 47 3.02 5.09 -15.22
CA GLN A 47 3.41 4.53 -16.52
C GLN A 47 4.01 5.59 -17.45
N GLN A 48 3.44 6.80 -17.49
CA GLN A 48 3.97 7.91 -18.28
C GLN A 48 5.40 8.31 -17.86
N VAL A 49 5.74 8.15 -16.59
CA VAL A 49 7.09 8.44 -16.06
C VAL A 49 7.98 7.20 -15.97
N GLY A 50 7.62 6.13 -16.69
CA GLY A 50 8.49 4.97 -16.92
C GLY A 50 8.36 3.82 -15.92
N TRP A 51 7.36 3.83 -15.04
CA TRP A 51 7.07 2.65 -14.21
C TRP A 51 6.28 1.60 -14.99
N ARG A 52 6.60 0.33 -14.78
CA ARG A 52 5.86 -0.78 -15.37
C ARG A 52 4.77 -1.27 -14.43
N ASP A 53 3.63 -1.64 -15.02
CA ASP A 53 2.54 -2.27 -14.29
C ASP A 53 2.88 -3.74 -14.04
N GLY A 54 3.06 -4.11 -12.77
CA GLY A 54 3.31 -5.46 -12.31
C GLY A 54 2.05 -6.26 -12.04
N GLY A 55 0.86 -5.66 -12.13
CA GLY A 55 -0.43 -6.30 -11.95
C GLY A 55 -1.12 -6.01 -10.62
N ASN A 56 -2.18 -6.77 -10.35
CA ASN A 56 -2.99 -6.67 -9.14
C ASN A 56 -2.94 -7.99 -8.39
N PHE A 57 -2.53 -7.96 -7.13
CA PHE A 57 -2.57 -9.11 -6.26
C PHE A 57 -3.94 -9.24 -5.61
N LEU A 58 -4.47 -10.46 -5.66
CA LEU A 58 -5.78 -10.86 -5.16
C LEU A 58 -5.60 -11.98 -4.14
N LEU A 59 -6.57 -12.13 -3.23
CA LEU A 59 -6.66 -13.30 -2.36
C LEU A 59 -7.50 -14.38 -3.03
N THR A 60 -6.99 -15.61 -3.03
CA THR A 60 -7.67 -16.81 -3.49
C THR A 60 -7.64 -17.87 -2.39
N SER A 61 -8.34 -19.00 -2.59
CA SER A 61 -8.25 -20.16 -1.70
C SER A 61 -6.83 -20.75 -1.61
N MET A 62 -5.96 -20.47 -2.58
CA MET A 62 -4.56 -20.90 -2.59
C MET A 62 -3.61 -19.82 -2.04
N GLY A 63 -4.15 -18.72 -1.51
CA GLY A 63 -3.39 -17.58 -1.02
C GLY A 63 -3.33 -16.43 -2.03
N SER A 64 -2.30 -15.60 -1.89
CA SER A 64 -2.09 -14.44 -2.76
C SER A 64 -1.80 -14.88 -4.21
N TYR A 65 -2.39 -14.19 -5.17
CA TYR A 65 -2.30 -14.52 -6.60
C TYR A 65 -2.27 -13.24 -7.44
N ASN A 66 -1.41 -13.22 -8.45
CA ASN A 66 -1.38 -12.17 -9.46
C ASN A 66 -1.61 -12.80 -10.84
N PRO A 67 -2.64 -12.38 -11.60
CA PRO A 67 -2.92 -12.94 -12.92
C PRO A 67 -1.93 -12.50 -14.01
N MET A 68 -1.10 -11.50 -13.74
CA MET A 68 -0.08 -11.04 -14.70
C MET A 68 1.22 -11.85 -14.58
N PRO A 69 1.97 -12.03 -15.68
CA PRO A 69 3.30 -12.65 -15.63
C PRO A 69 4.20 -11.94 -14.63
N HIS A 70 4.96 -12.72 -13.86
CA HIS A 70 5.88 -12.17 -12.88
C HIS A 70 6.99 -11.38 -13.58
N LEU A 71 7.11 -10.10 -13.23
CA LEU A 71 8.26 -9.27 -13.59
C LEU A 71 9.37 -9.55 -12.57
N GLY A 72 10.27 -10.48 -12.90
CA GLY A 72 11.40 -10.85 -12.04
C GLY A 72 12.37 -9.70 -11.79
N ALA A 73 13.33 -9.91 -10.89
CA ALA A 73 14.38 -8.96 -10.57
C ALA A 73 15.03 -8.38 -11.85
N GLY A 74 15.05 -7.05 -11.97
CA GLY A 74 15.53 -6.34 -13.15
C GLY A 74 15.54 -4.83 -12.92
N ALA A 75 16.24 -4.08 -13.78
CA ALA A 75 16.52 -2.64 -13.60
C ALA A 75 15.32 -1.69 -13.81
N GLU A 76 14.10 -2.21 -13.93
CA GLU A 76 12.90 -1.41 -14.20
C GLU A 76 12.11 -1.17 -12.92
N ASN A 77 11.65 0.08 -12.74
CA ASN A 77 10.73 0.42 -11.67
C ASN A 77 9.37 -0.24 -11.95
N VAL A 78 8.82 -0.97 -10.98
CA VAL A 78 7.55 -1.70 -11.11
C VAL A 78 6.60 -1.26 -10.01
N PHE A 79 5.33 -1.07 -10.34
CA PHE A 79 4.28 -0.93 -9.32
C PHE A 79 3.32 -2.12 -9.34
N TYR A 80 2.83 -2.47 -8.15
CA TYR A 80 1.79 -3.46 -7.92
C TYR A 80 0.65 -2.79 -7.17
N THR A 81 -0.58 -3.26 -7.41
CA THR A 81 -1.72 -2.97 -6.54
C THR A 81 -2.09 -4.23 -5.77
N VAL A 82 -2.69 -4.09 -4.60
CA VAL A 82 -3.14 -5.22 -3.77
C VAL A 82 -4.61 -5.05 -3.44
N ASP A 83 -5.39 -6.13 -3.46
CA ASP A 83 -6.76 -6.19 -2.98
C ASP A 83 -6.78 -6.74 -1.55
N LEU A 84 -7.40 -5.99 -0.64
CA LEU A 84 -7.62 -6.35 0.74
C LEU A 84 -9.13 -6.29 1.05
N PRO A 85 -9.63 -7.11 1.99
CA PRO A 85 -11.00 -7.01 2.46
C PRO A 85 -11.19 -5.70 3.23
N SER A 86 -11.55 -4.62 2.52
CA SER A 86 -11.51 -3.24 3.04
C SER A 86 -12.36 -2.98 4.30
N ARG A 87 -13.33 -3.86 4.60
CA ARG A 87 -14.18 -3.79 5.81
C ARG A 87 -13.68 -4.66 6.97
N ALA A 88 -12.65 -5.47 6.76
CA ALA A 88 -12.07 -6.29 7.82
C ALA A 88 -11.31 -5.41 8.84
N PRO A 89 -11.07 -5.90 10.07
CA PRO A 89 -10.20 -5.24 11.02
C PRO A 89 -8.81 -4.97 10.44
N VAL A 90 -8.19 -3.85 10.85
CA VAL A 90 -6.85 -3.44 10.37
C VAL A 90 -5.81 -4.55 10.55
N ALA A 91 -5.81 -5.23 11.70
CA ALA A 91 -4.86 -6.33 11.96
C ALA A 91 -5.02 -7.49 10.96
N LEU A 92 -6.25 -7.84 10.59
CA LEU A 92 -6.50 -8.88 9.57
C LEU A 92 -6.05 -8.40 8.19
N GLN A 93 -6.36 -7.16 7.81
CA GLN A 93 -5.88 -6.59 6.55
C GLN A 93 -4.35 -6.54 6.49
N ALA A 94 -3.67 -6.26 7.59
CA ALA A 94 -2.20 -6.23 7.68
C ALA A 94 -1.58 -7.62 7.52
N SER A 95 -2.16 -8.66 8.13
CA SER A 95 -1.74 -10.06 7.93
C SER A 95 -1.92 -10.52 6.48
N LEU A 96 -3.00 -10.10 5.83
CA LEU A 96 -3.23 -10.40 4.41
C LEU A 96 -2.30 -9.60 3.50
N LEU A 97 -2.04 -8.33 3.83
CA LEU A 97 -1.04 -7.51 3.16
C LEU A 97 0.33 -8.18 3.21
N ASP A 98 0.73 -8.74 4.37
CA ASP A 98 1.98 -9.47 4.52
C ASP A 98 2.13 -10.60 3.49
N THR A 99 1.06 -11.35 3.26
CA THR A 99 1.04 -12.44 2.28
C THR A 99 1.33 -11.94 0.86
N HIS A 100 0.77 -10.78 0.48
CA HIS A 100 1.07 -10.15 -0.81
C HIS A 100 2.51 -9.64 -0.88
N LEU A 101 2.99 -8.97 0.17
CA LEU A 101 4.33 -8.39 0.21
C LEU A 101 5.43 -9.46 0.14
N GLN A 102 5.24 -10.59 0.83
CA GLN A 102 6.16 -11.73 0.74
C GLN A 102 6.28 -12.27 -0.69
N GLN A 103 5.15 -12.45 -1.39
CA GLN A 103 5.18 -12.92 -2.78
C GLN A 103 5.83 -11.91 -3.73
N ILE A 104 5.51 -10.62 -3.59
CA ILE A 104 6.14 -9.56 -4.39
C ILE A 104 7.66 -9.59 -4.15
N TYR A 105 8.08 -9.64 -2.88
CA TYR A 105 9.50 -9.65 -2.52
C TYR A 105 10.24 -10.90 -3.00
N GLN A 106 9.60 -12.08 -3.01
CA GLN A 106 10.20 -13.30 -3.56
C GLN A 106 10.61 -13.15 -5.03
N HIS A 107 9.86 -12.36 -5.81
CA HIS A 107 10.17 -12.13 -7.23
C HIS A 107 11.10 -10.93 -7.47
N ARG A 108 11.00 -9.89 -6.63
CA ARG A 108 11.70 -8.62 -6.81
C ARG A 108 13.04 -8.56 -6.08
N GLN A 109 13.11 -9.17 -4.90
CA GLN A 109 14.31 -9.28 -4.04
C GLN A 109 14.98 -7.93 -3.73
N GLU A 110 14.18 -6.86 -3.66
CA GLU A 110 14.62 -5.49 -3.36
C GLU A 110 13.68 -4.86 -2.33
N PRO A 111 14.13 -3.88 -1.51
CA PRO A 111 13.26 -3.18 -0.57
C PRO A 111 12.04 -2.57 -1.26
N LEU A 112 10.86 -2.72 -0.63
CA LEU A 112 9.61 -2.23 -1.19
C LEU A 112 9.34 -0.78 -0.75
N VAL A 113 8.66 -0.03 -1.60
CA VAL A 113 8.02 1.25 -1.26
C VAL A 113 6.52 0.99 -1.11
N LEU A 114 5.95 1.31 0.06
CA LEU A 114 4.52 1.19 0.30
C LEU A 114 3.82 2.54 0.09
N VAL A 115 2.71 2.56 -0.63
CA VAL A 115 1.83 3.73 -0.74
C VAL A 115 0.44 3.34 -0.27
N GLY A 116 0.03 3.87 0.88
CA GLY A 116 -1.31 3.64 1.41
C GLY A 116 -2.19 4.86 1.24
N HIS A 117 -3.39 4.67 0.68
CA HIS A 117 -4.42 5.70 0.63
C HIS A 117 -5.47 5.48 1.72
N SER A 118 -5.85 6.55 2.43
CA SER A 118 -6.88 6.52 3.47
C SER A 118 -6.60 5.39 4.47
N ALA A 119 -7.55 4.49 4.72
CA ALA A 119 -7.39 3.32 5.59
C ALA A 119 -6.21 2.42 5.18
N GLY A 120 -5.85 2.33 3.90
CA GLY A 120 -4.72 1.53 3.42
C GLY A 120 -3.37 1.99 3.98
N GLY A 121 -3.22 3.29 4.27
CA GLY A 121 -2.04 3.79 4.96
C GLY A 121 -1.98 3.40 6.44
N VAL A 122 -3.14 3.24 7.09
CA VAL A 122 -3.21 2.69 8.46
C VAL A 122 -2.82 1.22 8.43
N VAL A 123 -3.33 0.45 7.48
CA VAL A 123 -2.99 -0.98 7.30
C VAL A 123 -1.49 -1.16 7.03
N ALA A 124 -0.93 -0.41 6.08
CA ALA A 124 0.49 -0.50 5.74
C ALA A 124 1.40 -0.10 6.93
N ARG A 125 1.02 0.96 7.66
CA ARG A 125 1.72 1.37 8.88
C ARG A 125 1.61 0.31 9.98
N HIS A 126 0.43 -0.24 10.20
CA HIS A 126 0.19 -1.28 11.20
C HIS A 126 1.09 -2.50 10.90
N TRP A 127 1.06 -3.01 9.67
CA TRP A 127 1.94 -4.09 9.23
C TRP A 127 3.42 -3.79 9.51
N LEU A 128 3.89 -2.58 9.15
CA LEU A 128 5.29 -2.20 9.31
C LEU A 128 5.78 -2.22 10.77
N VAL A 129 4.88 -1.96 11.73
CA VAL A 129 5.24 -1.90 13.15
C VAL A 129 4.95 -3.20 13.91
N THR A 130 4.06 -4.07 13.41
CA THR A 130 3.67 -5.30 14.11
C THR A 130 4.23 -6.56 13.48
N THR A 131 4.36 -6.64 12.16
CA THR A 131 4.73 -7.88 11.47
C THR A 131 5.52 -7.64 10.16
N PRO A 132 6.60 -6.82 10.16
CA PRO A 132 7.39 -6.63 8.95
C PRO A 132 8.17 -7.91 8.60
N SER A 133 7.77 -8.60 7.53
CA SER A 133 8.44 -9.83 7.04
C SER A 133 9.40 -9.59 5.87
N VAL A 134 9.31 -8.43 5.20
CA VAL A 134 10.14 -8.05 4.05
C VAL A 134 10.69 -6.63 4.24
N PRO A 135 11.85 -6.29 3.66
CA PRO A 135 12.41 -4.95 3.78
C PRO A 135 11.54 -3.90 3.08
N VAL A 136 11.29 -2.80 3.78
CA VAL A 136 10.59 -1.61 3.28
C VAL A 136 11.47 -0.40 3.54
N ASP A 137 11.77 0.39 2.51
CA ASP A 137 12.59 1.60 2.66
C ASP A 137 11.75 2.86 2.90
N THR A 138 10.49 2.84 2.46
CA THR A 138 9.64 4.03 2.38
C THR A 138 8.18 3.65 2.57
N LEU A 139 7.49 4.41 3.42
CA LEU A 139 6.03 4.42 3.53
C LEU A 139 5.49 5.81 3.17
N ILE A 140 4.68 5.88 2.11
CA ILE A 140 3.95 7.08 1.70
C ILE A 140 2.49 6.89 2.10
N THR A 141 1.92 7.88 2.78
CA THR A 141 0.50 7.84 3.18
C THR A 141 -0.26 9.03 2.59
N ILE A 142 -1.36 8.75 1.91
CA ILE A 142 -2.19 9.75 1.23
C ILE A 142 -3.55 9.81 1.93
N ALA A 143 -3.89 10.97 2.51
CA ALA A 143 -5.16 11.18 3.23
C ALA A 143 -5.45 10.12 4.33
N THR A 144 -4.40 9.60 4.96
CA THR A 144 -4.50 8.53 5.96
C THR A 144 -4.85 9.07 7.35
N PRO A 145 -5.91 8.56 8.00
CA PRO A 145 -6.31 8.99 9.34
C PRO A 145 -5.46 8.33 10.44
N HIS A 146 -4.20 8.72 10.58
CA HIS A 146 -3.21 8.09 11.45
C HIS A 146 -3.54 8.04 12.96
N LEU A 147 -4.42 8.91 13.43
CA LEU A 147 -4.82 9.04 14.84
C LEU A 147 -6.25 8.52 15.08
N GLY A 148 -6.78 7.72 14.15
CA GLY A 148 -8.22 7.64 13.95
C GLY A 148 -8.70 8.86 13.14
N SER A 149 -9.88 8.74 12.54
CA SER A 149 -10.37 9.81 11.68
C SER A 149 -11.09 10.86 12.53
N LEU A 150 -10.80 12.14 12.29
CA LEU A 150 -11.67 13.24 12.72
C LEU A 150 -13.14 12.97 12.29
N LEU A 151 -13.30 12.24 11.18
CA LEU A 151 -14.59 11.74 10.67
C LEU A 151 -15.21 10.61 11.48
N ALA A 152 -14.47 9.76 12.20
CA ALA A 152 -15.05 8.83 13.17
C ALA A 152 -15.66 9.61 14.35
N ASN A 153 -14.95 10.63 14.85
CA ASN A 153 -15.48 11.55 15.87
C ASN A 153 -16.66 12.41 15.37
N ILE A 154 -16.63 12.87 14.11
CA ILE A 154 -17.75 13.62 13.52
C ILE A 154 -18.93 12.70 13.24
N ALA A 155 -18.70 11.49 12.71
CA ALA A 155 -19.72 10.47 12.50
C ALA A 155 -20.37 10.06 13.82
N GLU A 156 -19.59 9.84 14.88
CA GLU A 156 -20.05 9.56 16.24
C GLU A 156 -20.91 10.70 16.80
N ARG A 157 -20.46 11.96 16.69
CA ARG A 157 -21.24 13.14 17.12
C ARG A 157 -22.48 13.40 16.26
N THR A 158 -22.48 13.02 14.99
CA THR A 158 -23.67 13.13 14.13
C THR A 158 -24.64 11.99 14.38
N THR A 159 -24.18 10.77 14.68
CA THR A 159 -25.04 9.66 15.15
C THR A 159 -25.68 9.94 16.51
N ASP A 160 -24.98 10.64 17.41
CA ASP A 160 -25.50 11.07 18.72
C ASP A 160 -26.34 12.36 18.66
N SER A 161 -26.47 12.98 17.48
CA SER A 161 -27.35 14.13 17.27
C SER A 161 -28.76 13.69 16.88
N MET A 162 -29.76 14.57 17.09
CA MET A 162 -31.15 14.33 16.72
C MET A 162 -31.34 13.94 15.23
N LEU A 163 -30.43 14.37 14.35
CA LEU A 163 -30.42 14.03 12.92
C LEU A 163 -29.93 12.58 12.65
N GLY A 164 -28.98 12.08 13.46
CA GLY A 164 -28.48 10.70 13.40
C GLY A 164 -29.50 9.68 13.88
N THR A 165 -30.21 10.00 14.96
CA THR A 165 -31.32 9.16 15.44
C THR A 165 -32.48 9.09 14.44
N MET A 166 -32.72 10.15 13.67
CA MET A 166 -33.70 10.15 12.58
C MET A 166 -33.24 9.30 11.40
N ALA A 167 -31.96 9.37 11.01
CA ALA A 167 -31.40 8.58 9.91
C ALA A 167 -31.38 7.06 10.20
N ASP A 168 -31.12 6.65 11.45
CA ASP A 168 -31.20 5.25 11.89
C ASP A 168 -32.65 4.72 11.82
N LYS A 169 -33.63 5.54 12.20
CA LYS A 169 -35.06 5.19 12.14
C LYS A 169 -35.62 5.12 10.72
N THR A 170 -34.98 5.77 9.75
CA THR A 170 -35.37 5.73 8.32
C THR A 170 -34.57 4.74 7.48
N GLY A 171 -33.65 3.96 8.09
CA GLY A 171 -32.84 2.95 7.38
C GLY A 171 -31.60 3.48 6.65
N LEU A 172 -31.21 4.75 6.88
CA LEU A 172 -30.02 5.37 6.30
C LEU A 172 -28.74 5.15 7.16
N GLY A 173 -28.87 4.58 8.36
CA GLY A 173 -27.79 4.31 9.32
C GLY A 173 -26.82 3.17 9.02
N LYS A 174 -26.98 2.47 7.90
CA LYS A 174 -26.13 1.30 7.55
C LYS A 174 -24.67 1.68 7.29
N TRP A 175 -24.41 2.92 6.87
CA TRP A 175 -23.11 3.39 6.45
C TRP A 175 -22.13 3.69 7.59
N THR A 176 -22.64 3.99 8.79
CA THR A 176 -21.83 4.38 9.96
C THR A 176 -21.32 3.17 10.75
N LYS A 177 -22.17 2.15 10.95
CA LYS A 177 -21.81 0.91 11.67
C LYS A 177 -20.71 0.11 10.96
N ASP A 178 -20.68 0.16 9.64
CA ASP A 178 -19.67 -0.52 8.82
C ASP A 178 -18.27 0.08 8.98
N ALA A 179 -18.15 1.37 9.32
CA ALA A 179 -16.87 2.06 9.49
C ALA A 179 -16.27 1.83 10.89
N GLU A 180 -17.11 1.74 11.92
CA GLU A 180 -16.69 1.50 13.31
C GLU A 180 -16.02 0.12 13.47
N ASN A 181 -16.52 -0.89 12.78
CA ASN A 181 -15.98 -2.25 12.82
C ASN A 181 -14.57 -2.39 12.21
N VAL A 182 -14.12 -1.45 11.38
CA VAL A 182 -12.78 -1.50 10.76
C VAL A 182 -11.67 -1.17 11.76
N TYR A 183 -11.97 -0.33 12.75
CA TYR A 183 -11.00 0.20 13.72
C TYR A 183 -11.14 -0.42 15.12
N ARG A 184 -11.98 -1.46 15.27
CA ARG A 184 -12.04 -2.24 16.50
C ARG A 184 -10.91 -3.27 16.50
N ASP A 185 -9.97 -3.09 17.43
CA ASP A 185 -8.96 -4.09 17.79
C ASP A 185 -9.59 -5.23 18.61
#